data_AF-A0A381UB73-F1
#
_entry.id   AF-A0A381UB73-F1
#
_cell.length_a   1.000
_cell.length_b   1.000
_cell.length_c   1.000
_cell.angle_alpha   90.00
_cell.angle_beta   90.00
_cell.angle_gamma   90.00
#
_symmetry.space_group_name_H-M   'P 1'
#
loop_
_entity.id
_entity.type
_entity.pdbx_description
1 polymer ?
#
loop_
_entity_poly.entity_id
_entity_poly.type
_entity_poly.pdbx_seq_one_letter_code
_entity_poly.pdbx_strand_id
1 'polypeptide(L)' 'KQIVPHNAGGNLGVIAHLHLVASWHHAPFLEVLHDPPIGDYLHGFSIMKNPPVVGNEGFINLPKGPGLGVEIDRSLIKN' A
#
# COMPACT_ATOMS: atom_id res chain seq x y z
N LYS A 1 17.89 4.12 13.70
CA LYS A 1 18.14 4.63 12.33
C LYS A 1 16.81 4.97 11.70
N GLN A 2 16.70 6.12 11.05
CA GLN A 2 15.51 6.46 10.28
C GLN A 2 15.53 5.75 8.94
N ILE A 3 14.36 5.31 8.49
CA ILE A 3 14.18 4.66 7.19
C ILE A 3 12.91 5.19 6.52
N VAL A 4 12.96 5.31 5.20
CA VAL A 4 11.77 5.45 4.35
C VAL A 4 11.96 4.40 3.27
N PRO A 5 11.27 3.25 3.36
CA PRO A 5 11.55 2.13 2.48
C PRO A 5 11.06 2.45 1.06
N HIS A 6 11.96 2.33 0.08
CA HIS A 6 11.64 2.62 -1.31
C HIS A 6 10.52 1.70 -1.82
N ASN A 7 9.55 2.24 -2.56
CA ASN A 7 8.36 1.57 -3.06
C ASN A 7 8.61 0.11 -3.48
N ALA A 8 7.95 -0.85 -2.83
CA ALA A 8 8.17 -2.28 -3.05
C ALA A 8 7.43 -2.86 -4.27
N GLY A 9 7.45 -2.17 -5.40
CA GLY A 9 6.84 -2.67 -6.65
C GLY A 9 5.31 -2.48 -6.72
N GLY A 10 4.80 -1.38 -6.16
CA GLY A 10 3.49 -0.81 -6.45
C GLY A 10 2.27 -1.49 -5.82
N ASN A 11 2.23 -2.83 -5.76
CA ASN A 11 1.00 -3.56 -5.39
C ASN A 11 1.07 -4.05 -3.93
N LEU A 12 1.16 -5.38 -3.74
CA LEU A 12 1.29 -6.01 -2.42
C LEU A 12 2.51 -5.53 -1.63
N GLY A 13 3.59 -5.13 -2.30
CA GLY A 13 4.78 -4.64 -1.62
C GLY A 13 4.55 -3.34 -0.86
N VAL A 14 3.68 -2.45 -1.36
CA VAL A 14 3.32 -1.23 -0.62
C VAL A 14 2.53 -1.57 0.65
N ILE A 15 1.71 -2.62 0.62
CA ILE A 15 1.04 -3.14 1.81
C ILE A 15 2.05 -3.71 2.81
N ALA A 16 3.04 -4.46 2.35
CA ALA A 16 4.13 -4.95 3.21
C ALA A 16 4.93 -3.79 3.82
N HIS A 17 5.20 -2.73 3.06
CA HIS A 17 5.86 -1.52 3.55
C HIS A 17 4.99 -0.75 4.54
N LEU A 18 3.68 -0.72 4.35
CA LEU A 18 2.75 -0.13 5.31
C LEU A 18 2.83 -0.83 6.67
N HIS A 19 2.91 -2.17 6.69
CA HIS A 19 3.16 -2.94 7.92
C HIS A 19 4.55 -2.63 8.51
N LEU A 20 5.58 -2.55 7.68
CA LEU A 20 6.94 -2.21 8.11
C LEU A 20 6.97 -0.85 8.81
N VAL A 21 6.48 0.21 8.17
CA VAL A 21 6.52 1.57 8.74
C VAL A 21 5.65 1.71 9.98
N ALA A 22 4.49 1.02 10.03
CA ALA A 22 3.64 0.98 11.22
C ALA A 22 4.32 0.29 12.42
N SER A 23 5.24 -0.65 12.16
CA SER A 23 5.98 -1.38 13.20
C SER A 23 7.32 -0.74 13.60
N TRP A 24 7.85 0.18 12.79
CA TRP A 24 9.17 0.77 12.99
C TRP A 24 9.04 2.25 13.36
N HIS A 25 9.19 2.57 14.65
CA HIS A 25 8.92 3.91 15.17
C HIS A 25 9.77 5.04 14.56
N HIS A 26 10.87 4.70 13.87
CA HIS A 26 11.74 5.63 13.16
C HIS A 26 11.45 5.69 11.64
N ALA A 27 10.25 5.30 11.18
CA ALA A 27 9.83 5.37 9.79
C ALA A 27 8.71 6.42 9.62
N PRO A 28 9.05 7.71 9.38
CA PRO A 28 8.08 8.79 9.40
C PRO A 28 7.15 8.83 8.18
N PHE A 29 7.52 8.15 7.08
CA PHE A 29 6.79 8.22 5.81
C PHE A 29 6.70 6.84 5.14
N LEU A 30 5.61 6.65 4.39
CA LEU A 30 5.43 5.58 3.43
C LEU A 30 5.52 6.16 2.02
N GLU A 31 6.31 5.55 1.13
CA GLU A 31 6.34 5.95 -0.28
C GLU A 31 5.14 5.36 -1.05
N VAL A 32 4.30 6.25 -1.60
CA VAL A 32 3.18 5.91 -2.49
C VAL A 32 3.40 6.61 -3.82
N LEU A 33 3.44 5.85 -4.91
CA LEU A 33 3.59 6.42 -6.26
C LEU A 33 2.23 6.96 -6.72
N HIS A 34 2.10 8.27 -6.83
CA HIS A 34 0.87 8.94 -7.25
C HIS A 34 1.19 10.12 -8.17
N ASP A 35 1.09 9.89 -9.49
CA ASP A 35 1.33 10.88 -10.56
C ASP A 35 0.15 10.89 -11.55
N PRO A 36 -1.03 11.38 -11.14
CA PRO A 36 -2.22 11.37 -11.99
C PRO A 36 -2.05 12.29 -13.22
N PRO A 37 -2.66 11.93 -14.38
CA PRO A 37 -3.60 10.83 -14.56
C PRO A 37 -2.95 9.48 -14.88
N ILE A 38 -1.64 9.45 -15.16
CA ILE A 38 -0.95 8.27 -15.68
C ILE A 38 -0.65 7.24 -14.59
N GLY A 39 -0.23 7.71 -13.41
CA GLY A 39 0.24 6.90 -12.30
C GLY A 39 -0.57 7.11 -11.03
N ASP A 40 -1.91 7.13 -11.10
CA ASP A 40 -2.72 7.10 -9.88
C ASP A 40 -2.44 5.80 -9.11
N TYR A 41 -2.09 5.90 -7.82
CA TYR A 41 -1.80 4.77 -6.95
C TYR A 41 -2.98 3.78 -6.87
N LEU A 42 -4.21 4.28 -7.03
CA LEU A 42 -5.42 3.45 -7.03
C LEU A 42 -5.42 2.44 -8.19
N HIS A 43 -4.76 2.75 -9.32
CA HIS A 43 -4.62 1.79 -10.41
C HIS A 43 -3.75 0.60 -10.01
N GLY A 44 -2.61 0.81 -9.33
CA GLY A 44 -1.78 -0.28 -8.83
C GLY A 44 -2.49 -1.10 -7.75
N PHE A 45 -3.30 -0.43 -6.93
CA PHE A 45 -4.06 -1.07 -5.87
C PHE A 45 -5.32 -1.79 -6.35
N SER A 46 -5.75 -1.58 -7.59
CA SER A 46 -6.98 -2.15 -8.17
C SER A 46 -7.01 -3.69 -8.20
N ILE A 47 -5.86 -4.35 -8.04
CA ILE A 47 -5.81 -5.81 -7.88
C ILE A 47 -6.44 -6.31 -6.57
N MET A 48 -6.75 -5.42 -5.62
CA MET A 48 -7.34 -5.74 -4.32
C MET A 48 -8.81 -5.37 -4.29
N LYS A 49 -9.66 -6.14 -3.60
CA LYS A 49 -11.11 -5.86 -3.51
C LYS A 49 -11.44 -4.59 -2.72
N ASN A 50 -10.73 -4.35 -1.63
CA ASN A 50 -10.91 -3.20 -0.72
C ASN A 50 -9.53 -2.60 -0.42
N PRO A 51 -8.90 -1.94 -1.41
CA PRO A 51 -7.56 -1.41 -1.24
C PRO A 51 -7.53 -0.30 -0.18
N PRO A 52 -6.44 -0.14 0.58
CA PRO A 52 -6.26 1.02 1.45
C PRO A 52 -6.21 2.31 0.63
N VAL A 53 -6.78 3.37 1.19
CA VAL A 53 -6.82 4.70 0.57
C VAL A 53 -6.10 5.71 1.45
N VAL A 54 -5.49 6.72 0.82
CA VAL A 54 -4.96 7.89 1.53
C VAL A 54 -6.14 8.73 1.99
N GLY A 55 -6.30 8.88 3.31
CA GLY A 55 -7.32 9.73 3.92
C GLY A 55 -6.99 11.21 3.79
N ASN A 56 -7.93 12.07 4.16
CA ASN A 56 -7.82 13.53 4.02
C ASN A 56 -6.63 14.15 4.76
N GLU A 57 -6.13 13.49 5.81
CA GLU A 57 -4.97 13.93 6.59
C GLU A 57 -3.64 13.36 6.06
N GLY A 58 -3.64 12.66 4.92
CA GLY A 58 -2.44 12.07 4.32
C GLY A 58 -2.02 10.72 4.91
N PHE A 59 -2.85 10.11 5.77
CA PHE A 59 -2.58 8.80 6.37
C PHE A 59 -3.31 7.66 5.65
N ILE A 60 -2.72 6.47 5.67
CA ILE A 60 -3.35 5.22 5.24
C ILE A 60 -3.60 4.35 6.45
N ASN A 61 -4.84 3.86 6.61
CA ASN A 61 -5.18 2.93 7.68
C ASN A 61 -4.57 1.55 7.43
N LEU A 62 -3.87 1.02 8.44
CA LEU A 62 -3.31 -0.34 8.39
C LEU A 62 -4.44 -1.39 8.31
N PRO A 63 -4.43 -2.29 7.31
CA PRO A 63 -5.39 -3.39 7.22
C PRO A 63 -5.39 -4.26 8.49
N LYS A 64 -6.57 -4.69 8.92
CA LYS A 64 -6.77 -5.41 10.19
C LYS A 64 -6.87 -6.94 10.06
N GLY A 65 -6.96 -7.45 8.83
CA GLY A 65 -6.97 -8.89 8.58
C GLY A 65 -5.60 -9.54 8.87
N PRO A 66 -5.53 -10.87 8.97
CA PRO A 66 -4.28 -11.58 9.19
C PRO A 66 -3.29 -11.40 8.02
N GLY A 67 -1.99 -11.52 8.33
CA GLY A 67 -0.93 -11.33 7.35
C GLY A 67 -0.91 -9.89 6.82
N LEU A 68 -0.93 -9.72 5.49
CA LEU A 68 -1.02 -8.40 4.87
C LEU A 68 -2.40 -7.74 5.03
N GLY A 69 -3.44 -8.51 5.38
CA GLY A 69 -4.78 -8.00 5.67
C GLY A 69 -5.57 -7.48 4.47
N VAL A 70 -5.13 -7.80 3.24
CA VAL A 70 -5.80 -7.46 1.98
C VAL A 70 -6.22 -8.71 1.21
N GLU A 71 -7.28 -8.60 0.42
CA GLU A 71 -7.75 -9.67 -0.48
C GLU A 71 -7.48 -9.31 -1.94
N ILE A 72 -6.89 -10.23 -2.69
CA ILE A 72 -6.74 -10.11 -4.15
C ILE A 72 -8.07 -10.40 -4.85
N ASP A 73 -8.41 -9.55 -5.82
CA ASP A 73 -9.47 -9.84 -6.78
C ASP A 73 -8.99 -10.90 -7.77
N ARG A 74 -9.45 -12.14 -7.54
CA ARG A 74 -9.10 -13.29 -8.37
C ARG A 74 -9.62 -13.20 -9.80
N SER A 75 -10.61 -12.35 -10.09
CA SER A 75 -11.11 -12.17 -11.46
C SER A 75 -10.08 -11.53 -12.40
N LEU A 76 -9.06 -10.86 -11.84
CA LEU A 76 -7.99 -10.18 -12.58
C LEU A 76 -6.79 -11.10 -12.86
N ILE A 77 -6.77 -12.32 -12.31
CA ILE A 77 -5.72 -13.31 -12.54
C ILE A 77 -6.15 -14.24 -13.68
N LYS A 78 -5.32 -14.37 -14.72
CA LYS A 78 -5.49 -15.37 -15.78
C LYS A 78 -4.60 -16.57 -15.51
N ASN A 79 -5.13 -17.77 -15.78
CA ASN A 79 -4.41 -19.04 -15.69
C ASN A 79 -3.53 -19.28 -16.92
#